data_AF-A0AAN9FTI4-F1
#
_entry.id   AF-A0AAN9FTI4-F1
#
_cell.length_a   1.000
_cell.length_b   1.000
_cell.length_c   1.000
_cell.angle_alpha   90.00
_cell.angle_beta   90.00
_cell.angle_gamma   90.00
#
_symmetry.space_group_name_H-M   'P 1'
#
loop_
_entity.id
_entity.type
_entity.pdbx_description
1 polymer ?
#
loop_
_entity_poly.entity_id
_entity_poly.type
_entity_poly.pdbx_seq_one_letter_code
_entity_poly.pdbx_strand_id
1 'polypeptide(L)'
;MHLARCSIVVWVLDFYVLFLPYIFAAKAWKIQAAFHTDEIRRTPPTPQDEMRVGMNYFHETIWKSVLKFLCRVDTTLKNIGINEHVPYNAPVIQFSSWMGGDHDGNPRVSPKVTREVCLLARMMAANMYFSNIEDLMFELSMWQCNDELRVRAHEL
;
A
#
# COMPACT_ATOMS: atom_id res chain seq x y z
N MET A 1 -13.06 -36.11 -26.20
CA MET A 1 -13.13 -35.34 -24.93
C MET A 1 -12.33 -35.94 -23.75
N HIS A 2 -11.56 -37.04 -23.92
CA HIS A 2 -10.90 -37.74 -22.80
C HIS A 2 -9.40 -37.44 -22.56
N LEU A 3 -8.74 -36.63 -23.39
CA LEU A 3 -7.28 -36.40 -23.28
C LEU A 3 -6.87 -35.15 -22.48
N ALA A 4 -7.76 -34.19 -22.26
CA ALA A 4 -7.42 -32.94 -21.59
C ALA A 4 -7.36 -33.02 -20.04
N ARG A 5 -7.86 -34.11 -19.44
CA ARG A 5 -7.86 -34.28 -17.97
C ARG A 5 -6.55 -34.85 -17.42
N CYS A 6 -5.71 -35.49 -18.23
CA CYS A 6 -4.48 -36.13 -17.77
C CYS A 6 -3.32 -35.13 -17.59
N SER A 7 -3.24 -34.09 -18.43
CA SER A 7 -2.13 -33.13 -18.39
C SER A 7 -2.16 -32.23 -17.14
N ILE A 8 -3.33 -31.74 -16.70
CA ILE A 8 -3.42 -30.82 -15.56
C ILE A 8 -2.88 -31.44 -14.26
N VAL A 9 -3.15 -32.73 -14.03
CA VAL A 9 -2.71 -33.43 -12.81
C VAL A 9 -1.19 -33.57 -12.77
N VAL A 10 -0.56 -33.89 -13.92
CA VAL A 10 0.90 -33.99 -14.05
C VAL A 10 1.57 -32.64 -13.85
N TRP A 11 1.05 -31.57 -14.45
CA TRP A 11 1.59 -30.20 -14.27
C TRP A 11 1.50 -29.69 -12.82
N VAL A 12 0.42 -30.00 -12.10
CA VAL A 12 0.27 -29.62 -10.68
C VAL A 12 1.22 -30.44 -9.81
N LEU A 13 1.34 -31.75 -10.04
CA LEU A 13 2.28 -32.61 -9.31
C LEU A 13 3.73 -32.22 -9.58
N ASP A 14 4.10 -31.90 -10.83
CA ASP A 14 5.44 -31.46 -11.18
C ASP A 14 5.77 -30.08 -10.59
N PHE A 15 4.81 -29.14 -10.56
CA PHE A 15 5.01 -27.86 -9.89
C PHE A 15 5.20 -28.02 -8.38
N TYR A 16 4.39 -28.84 -7.73
CA TYR A 16 4.56 -29.11 -6.29
C TYR A 16 5.88 -29.85 -6.03
N VAL A 17 6.23 -30.91 -6.74
CA VAL A 17 7.45 -31.67 -6.48
C VAL A 17 8.71 -30.84 -6.75
N LEU A 18 8.71 -29.99 -7.79
CA LEU A 18 9.87 -29.18 -8.14
C LEU A 18 10.00 -27.89 -7.31
N PHE A 19 8.89 -27.22 -6.97
CA PHE A 19 8.94 -25.92 -6.27
C PHE A 19 8.70 -25.99 -4.76
N LEU A 20 8.05 -27.02 -4.25
CA LEU A 20 7.84 -27.18 -2.81
C LEU A 20 9.16 -27.15 -1.99
N PRO A 21 10.26 -27.81 -2.40
CA PRO A 21 11.53 -27.69 -1.66
C PRO A 21 12.06 -26.25 -1.64
N TYR A 22 11.90 -25.49 -2.73
CA TYR A 22 12.29 -24.07 -2.76
C TYR A 22 11.40 -23.21 -1.86
N ILE A 23 10.09 -23.47 -1.82
CA ILE A 23 9.16 -22.76 -0.93
C ILE A 23 9.49 -23.07 0.54
N PHE A 24 9.80 -24.32 0.87
CA PHE A 24 10.23 -24.70 2.22
C PHE A 24 11.55 -24.03 2.59
N ALA A 25 12.55 -24.05 1.70
CA ALA A 25 13.82 -23.36 1.90
C ALA A 25 13.63 -21.86 2.10
N ALA A 26 12.80 -21.21 1.26
CA ALA A 26 12.50 -19.78 1.37
C ALA A 26 11.76 -19.44 2.68
N LYS A 27 10.81 -20.27 3.12
CA LYS A 27 10.12 -20.09 4.42
C LYS A 27 11.08 -20.28 5.59
N ALA A 28 11.89 -21.34 5.58
CA ALA A 28 12.89 -21.60 6.61
C ALA A 28 13.89 -20.44 6.71
N TRP A 29 14.36 -19.93 5.57
CA TRP A 29 15.23 -18.77 5.53
C TRP A 29 14.57 -17.52 6.10
N LYS A 30 13.30 -17.23 5.76
CA LYS A 30 12.55 -16.10 6.35
C LYS A 30 12.40 -16.23 7.86
N ILE A 31 12.12 -17.44 8.37
CA ILE A 31 12.03 -17.72 9.81
C ILE A 31 13.39 -17.47 10.47
N GLN A 32 14.47 -17.97 9.88
CA GLN A 32 15.82 -17.78 10.39
C GLN A 32 16.23 -16.30 10.36
N ALA A 33 15.93 -15.58 9.28
CA ALA A 33 16.19 -14.15 9.16
C ALA A 33 15.45 -13.36 10.25
N ALA A 34 14.14 -13.59 10.42
CA ALA A 34 13.37 -12.93 11.48
C ALA A 34 13.94 -13.24 12.88
N PHE A 35 14.34 -14.48 13.13
CA PHE A 35 14.92 -14.89 14.42
C PHE A 35 16.28 -14.23 14.71
N HIS A 36 17.13 -14.04 13.68
CA HIS A 36 18.46 -13.43 13.85
C HIS A 36 18.44 -11.88 13.82
N THR A 37 17.32 -11.26 13.43
CA THR A 37 17.22 -9.79 13.30
C THR A 37 16.90 -9.10 14.65
N ASP A 38 16.51 -9.84 15.69
CA ASP A 38 16.17 -9.33 17.04
C ASP A 38 15.31 -8.04 17.00
N GLU A 39 14.20 -8.06 16.26
CA GLU A 39 13.29 -6.91 16.15
C GLU A 39 12.55 -6.57 17.45
N ILE A 40 12.69 -7.41 18.48
CA ILE A 40 12.08 -7.21 19.79
C ILE A 40 12.84 -6.09 20.51
N ARG A 41 12.21 -4.91 20.55
CA ARG A 41 12.77 -3.74 21.22
C ARG A 41 12.91 -3.99 22.73
N ARG A 42 14.11 -3.73 23.25
CA ARG A 42 14.42 -3.79 24.69
C ARG A 42 14.06 -2.51 25.44
N THR A 43 13.94 -1.39 24.72
CA THR A 43 13.55 -0.08 25.23
C THR A 43 12.19 0.35 24.67
N PRO A 44 11.38 1.09 25.44
CA PRO A 44 10.12 1.60 24.94
C PRO A 44 10.36 2.56 23.78
N PRO A 45 9.52 2.50 22.73
CA PRO A 45 9.70 3.36 21.56
C PRO A 45 9.45 4.83 21.90
N THR A 46 10.06 5.72 21.11
CA THR A 46 9.69 7.14 21.12
C THR A 46 8.36 7.32 20.39
N PRO A 47 7.56 8.36 20.72
CA PRO A 47 6.32 8.63 19.98
C PRO A 47 6.54 8.84 18.47
N GLN A 48 7.71 9.37 18.07
CA GLN A 48 8.09 9.47 16.66
C GLN A 48 8.28 8.11 16.00
N ASP A 49 8.84 7.14 16.72
CA ASP A 49 9.04 5.78 16.21
C ASP A 49 7.72 5.01 16.09
N GLU A 50 6.79 5.20 17.03
CA GLU A 50 5.43 4.65 16.94
C GLU A 50 4.73 5.16 15.67
N MET A 51 4.80 6.47 15.41
CA MET A 51 4.25 7.06 14.19
C MET A 51 4.88 6.47 12.92
N ARG A 52 6.22 6.31 12.88
CA ARG A 52 6.92 5.73 11.72
C ARG A 52 6.48 4.30 11.44
N VAL A 53 6.38 3.48 12.49
CA VAL A 53 5.92 2.09 12.38
C VAL A 53 4.48 2.05 11.90
N GLY A 54 3.59 2.87 12.47
CA GLY A 54 2.20 2.96 12.04
C GLY A 54 2.06 3.37 10.58
N MET A 55 2.89 4.32 10.12
CA MET A 55 2.90 4.75 8.71
C MET A 55 3.46 3.69 7.76
N ASN A 56 4.27 2.73 8.24
CA ASN A 56 4.74 1.63 7.38
C ASN A 56 3.56 0.77 6.89
N TYR A 57 2.55 0.53 7.74
CA TYR A 57 1.32 -0.16 7.32
C TYR A 57 0.53 0.62 6.26
N PHE A 58 0.55 1.95 6.34
CA PHE A 58 -0.06 2.80 5.31
C PHE A 58 0.61 2.60 3.96
N HIS A 59 1.94 2.66 3.95
CA HIS A 59 2.76 2.51 2.76
C HIS A 59 2.62 1.12 2.12
N GLU A 60 2.76 0.05 2.92
CA GLU A 60 2.79 -1.32 2.40
C GLU A 60 1.42 -1.84 1.98
N THR A 61 0.37 -1.54 2.76
CA THR A 61 -0.93 -2.23 2.65
C THR A 61 -2.08 -1.29 2.35
N ILE A 62 -2.32 -0.29 3.21
CA ILE A 62 -3.57 0.49 3.18
C ILE A 62 -3.69 1.25 1.86
N TRP A 63 -2.61 1.89 1.42
CA TRP A 63 -2.59 2.69 0.19
C TRP A 63 -3.12 1.92 -1.03
N LYS A 64 -2.62 0.70 -1.25
CA LYS A 64 -3.04 -0.16 -2.36
C LYS A 64 -4.41 -0.77 -2.14
N SER A 65 -4.76 -1.06 -0.89
CA SER A 65 -5.99 -1.77 -0.53
C SER A 65 -7.23 -0.88 -0.63
N VAL A 66 -7.11 0.39 -0.25
CA VAL A 66 -8.20 1.38 -0.34
C VAL A 66 -8.66 1.56 -1.77
N LEU A 67 -7.72 1.72 -2.72
CA LEU A 67 -8.06 1.84 -4.14
C LEU A 67 -8.75 0.58 -4.67
N LYS A 68 -8.24 -0.61 -4.34
CA LYS A 68 -8.88 -1.89 -4.72
C LYS A 68 -10.29 -2.03 -4.15
N PHE A 69 -10.50 -1.56 -2.91
CA PHE A 69 -11.81 -1.56 -2.28
C PHE A 69 -12.78 -0.64 -3.02
N LEU A 70 -12.39 0.59 -3.36
CA LEU A 70 -13.25 1.52 -4.12
C LEU A 70 -13.62 0.96 -5.50
N CYS A 71 -12.67 0.34 -6.23
CA CYS A 71 -12.98 -0.34 -7.49
C CYS A 71 -13.99 -1.50 -7.30
N ARG A 72 -13.92 -2.18 -6.15
CA ARG A 72 -14.88 -3.25 -5.82
C ARG A 72 -16.26 -2.68 -5.54
N VAL A 73 -16.34 -1.54 -4.84
CA VAL A 73 -17.60 -0.81 -4.61
C VAL A 73 -18.26 -0.43 -5.94
N ASP A 74 -17.50 0.16 -6.87
CA ASP A 74 -18.02 0.50 -8.21
C ASP A 74 -18.55 -0.74 -8.96
N THR A 75 -17.81 -1.85 -8.88
CA THR A 75 -18.27 -3.11 -9.50
C THR A 75 -19.57 -3.59 -8.88
N THR A 76 -19.73 -3.49 -7.56
CA THR A 76 -20.98 -3.88 -6.89
C THR A 76 -22.14 -2.95 -7.20
N LEU A 77 -21.90 -1.63 -7.35
CA LEU A 77 -22.93 -0.67 -7.75
C LEU A 77 -23.47 -0.98 -9.15
N LYS A 78 -22.57 -1.29 -10.09
CA LYS A 78 -22.94 -1.73 -11.45
C LYS A 78 -23.81 -2.98 -11.45
N ASN A 79 -23.51 -3.95 -10.58
CA ASN A 79 -24.30 -5.19 -10.47
C ASN A 79 -25.72 -4.96 -9.93
N ILE A 80 -25.95 -3.87 -9.19
CA ILE A 80 -27.27 -3.50 -8.65
C ILE A 80 -28.06 -2.62 -9.64
N GLY A 81 -27.46 -2.24 -10.78
CA GLY A 81 -28.08 -1.41 -11.81
C GLY A 81 -27.74 0.08 -11.73
N ILE A 82 -26.83 0.49 -10.84
CA ILE A 82 -26.31 1.86 -10.78
C ILE A 82 -25.07 1.92 -11.70
N ASN A 83 -25.19 2.60 -12.84
CA ASN A 83 -24.09 2.72 -13.81
C ASN A 83 -23.16 3.91 -13.53
N GLU A 84 -23.33 4.57 -12.39
CA GLU A 84 -22.47 5.67 -11.94
C GLU A 84 -21.35 5.13 -11.05
N HIS A 85 -20.18 5.74 -11.19
CA HIS A 85 -19.03 5.49 -10.32
C HIS A 85 -19.12 6.34 -9.06
N VAL A 86 -18.54 5.86 -7.96
CA VAL A 86 -18.36 6.69 -6.77
C VAL A 86 -17.54 7.93 -7.16
N PRO A 87 -18.00 9.16 -6.85
CA PRO A 87 -17.25 10.37 -7.17
C PRO A 87 -15.85 10.33 -6.58
N TYR A 88 -14.82 10.61 -7.39
CA TYR A 88 -13.42 10.57 -6.95
C TYR A 88 -13.09 11.58 -5.84
N ASN A 89 -13.93 12.61 -5.66
CA ASN A 89 -13.80 13.63 -4.63
C ASN A 89 -14.56 13.30 -3.34
N ALA A 90 -15.35 12.22 -3.30
CA ALA A 90 -16.09 11.83 -2.11
C ALA A 90 -15.15 11.15 -1.11
N PRO A 91 -15.01 11.68 0.13
CA PRO A 91 -14.17 11.06 1.14
C PRO A 91 -14.88 9.86 1.80
N VAL A 92 -15.01 8.75 1.07
CA VAL A 92 -15.69 7.52 1.56
C VAL A 92 -14.97 6.92 2.76
N ILE A 93 -13.64 6.95 2.75
CA ILE A 93 -12.79 6.45 3.85
C ILE A 93 -11.76 7.53 4.17
N GLN A 94 -11.69 7.89 5.45
CA GLN A 94 -10.68 8.80 5.98
C GLN A 94 -9.97 8.14 7.16
N PHE A 95 -8.67 8.36 7.24
CA PHE A 95 -7.84 7.85 8.32
C PHE A 95 -7.39 9.00 9.21
N SER A 96 -7.42 8.75 10.52
CA SER A 96 -6.88 9.63 11.54
C SER A 96 -5.93 8.85 12.42
N SER A 97 -4.98 9.54 13.05
CA SER A 97 -4.00 8.93 13.93
C SER A 97 -3.92 9.72 15.24
N TRP A 98 -3.81 9.00 16.35
CA TRP A 98 -3.51 9.56 17.67
C TRP A 98 -2.01 9.50 18.02
N MET A 99 -1.21 8.81 17.20
CA MET A 99 0.23 8.65 17.42
C MET A 99 0.90 10.03 17.42
N GLY A 100 1.55 10.40 18.53
CA GLY A 100 2.21 11.69 18.71
C GLY A 100 1.28 12.90 18.92
N GLY A 101 -0.04 12.68 18.95
CA GLY A 101 -1.04 13.71 19.20
C GLY A 101 -1.77 13.53 20.54
N ASP A 102 -1.83 12.30 21.08
CA ASP A 102 -2.45 12.03 22.37
C ASP A 102 -1.53 12.40 23.53
N HIS A 103 -1.90 13.46 24.25
CA HIS A 103 -1.14 13.98 25.41
C HIS A 103 -1.69 13.46 26.75
N ASP A 104 -2.76 12.66 26.75
CA ASP A 104 -3.41 12.27 27.99
C ASP A 104 -2.52 11.33 28.82
N GLY A 105 -2.04 11.82 29.97
CA GLY A 105 -1.21 11.05 30.89
C GLY A 105 0.20 10.66 30.40
N ASN A 106 0.64 11.10 29.22
CA ASN A 106 1.93 10.71 28.64
C ASN A 106 2.91 11.90 28.52
N PRO A 107 3.83 12.10 29.49
CA PRO A 107 4.76 13.22 29.47
C PRO A 107 5.80 13.14 28.33
N ARG A 108 5.87 12.01 27.60
CA ARG A 108 6.76 11.84 26.43
C ARG A 108 6.24 12.57 25.19
N VAL A 109 4.94 12.87 25.13
CA VAL A 109 4.34 13.62 24.02
C VAL A 109 4.39 15.10 24.39
N SER A 110 5.25 15.85 23.71
CA SER A 110 5.36 17.30 23.89
C SER A 110 4.86 18.02 22.63
N PRO A 111 4.51 19.32 22.69
CA PRO A 111 4.09 20.07 21.50
C PRO A 111 5.11 20.01 20.35
N LYS A 112 6.41 19.92 20.69
CA LYS A 112 7.49 19.73 19.72
C LYS A 112 7.37 18.38 19.00
N VAL A 113 7.11 17.30 19.75
CA VAL A 113 6.91 15.94 19.21
C VAL A 113 5.71 15.92 18.27
N THR A 114 4.58 16.53 18.66
CA THR A 114 3.39 16.61 17.79
C THR A 114 3.70 17.33 16.48
N ARG A 115 4.44 18.45 16.52
CA ARG A 115 4.89 19.17 15.32
C ARG A 115 5.78 18.29 14.43
N GLU A 116 6.74 17.59 15.02
CA GLU A 116 7.64 16.68 14.29
C GLU A 116 6.85 15.56 13.60
N VAL A 117 5.90 14.95 14.29
CA VAL A 117 5.03 13.90 13.77
C VAL A 117 4.16 14.38 12.61
N CYS A 118 3.59 15.58 12.70
CA CYS A 118 2.83 16.17 11.59
C CYS A 118 3.71 16.43 10.35
N LEU A 119 4.93 16.92 10.53
CA LEU A 119 5.87 17.13 9.42
C LEU A 119 6.30 15.81 8.78
N LEU A 120 6.56 14.80 9.60
CA LEU A 120 6.90 13.45 9.17
C LEU A 120 5.76 12.83 8.34
N ALA A 121 4.50 12.98 8.77
CA ALA A 121 3.34 12.52 8.02
C ALA A 121 3.25 13.20 6.64
N ARG A 122 3.46 14.52 6.57
CA ARG A 122 3.45 15.26 5.30
C ARG A 122 4.57 14.80 4.36
N MET A 123 5.77 14.57 4.90
CA MET A 123 6.91 14.08 4.12
C MET A 123 6.66 12.67 3.57
N MET A 124 6.11 11.76 4.38
CA MET A 124 5.75 10.41 3.94
C MET A 124 4.67 10.44 2.86
N ALA A 125 3.63 11.27 3.03
CA ALA A 125 2.61 11.44 2.00
C ALA A 125 3.20 11.94 0.68
N ALA A 126 4.09 12.95 0.72
CA ALA A 126 4.77 13.45 -0.47
C ALA A 126 5.59 12.36 -1.17
N ASN A 127 6.34 11.54 -0.43
CA ASN A 127 7.12 10.43 -1.00
C ASN A 127 6.22 9.38 -1.66
N MET A 128 5.07 9.07 -1.06
CA MET A 128 4.09 8.14 -1.64
C MET A 128 3.52 8.65 -2.96
N TYR A 129 3.11 9.92 -3.00
CA TYR A 129 2.64 10.54 -4.23
C TYR A 129 3.73 10.60 -5.30
N PHE A 130 4.96 10.94 -4.92
CA PHE A 130 6.09 11.01 -5.84
C PHE A 130 6.31 9.67 -6.56
N SER A 131 6.41 8.56 -5.81
CA SER A 131 6.59 7.24 -6.42
C SER A 131 5.44 6.86 -7.36
N ASN A 132 4.20 7.23 -7.05
CA ASN A 132 3.07 6.92 -7.95
C ASN A 132 3.02 7.81 -9.19
N ILE A 133 3.47 9.05 -9.09
CA ILE A 133 3.58 9.94 -10.25
C ILE A 133 4.66 9.40 -11.19
N GLU A 134 5.79 8.91 -10.67
CA GLU A 134 6.82 8.26 -11.48
C GLU A 134 6.27 7.06 -12.25
N ASP A 135 5.55 6.15 -11.58
CA ASP A 135 4.89 5.01 -12.24
C ASP A 135 3.90 5.49 -13.32
N LEU A 136 3.09 6.49 -13.02
CA LEU A 136 2.11 7.04 -13.94
C LEU A 136 2.76 7.70 -15.18
N MET A 137 3.93 8.33 -15.03
CA MET A 137 4.69 8.88 -16.14
C MET A 137 5.14 7.79 -17.12
N PHE A 138 5.46 6.58 -16.64
CA PHE A 138 5.79 5.45 -17.51
C PHE A 138 4.55 4.89 -18.23
N GLU A 139 3.40 4.84 -17.55
CA GLU A 139 2.16 4.31 -18.13
C GLU A 139 1.52 5.27 -19.14
N LEU A 140 1.55 6.59 -18.87
CA LEU A 140 0.96 7.63 -19.72
C LEU A 140 1.87 8.03 -20.90
N SER A 141 2.28 7.04 -21.69
CA SER A 141 3.08 7.24 -22.92
C SER A 141 2.25 7.66 -24.15
N MET A 142 0.97 7.98 -23.95
CA MET A 142 0.05 8.35 -25.03
C MET A 142 0.38 9.74 -25.59
N TRP A 143 0.38 9.89 -26.92
CA TRP A 143 0.62 11.17 -27.59
C TRP A 143 -0.67 11.98 -27.83
N GLN A 144 -1.83 11.32 -27.79
CA GLN A 144 -3.12 11.97 -28.00
C GLN A 144 -3.57 12.67 -26.73
N CYS A 145 -3.85 13.97 -26.83
CA CYS A 145 -4.31 14.81 -25.73
C CYS A 145 -5.40 15.78 -26.20
N ASN A 146 -6.20 16.30 -25.25
CA ASN A 146 -7.16 17.37 -25.52
C ASN A 146 -6.42 18.71 -25.76
N ASP A 147 -7.13 19.68 -26.34
CA ASP A 147 -6.51 20.97 -26.69
C ASP A 147 -6.05 21.76 -25.45
N GLU A 148 -6.78 21.69 -24.34
CA GLU A 148 -6.40 22.35 -23.08
C GLU A 148 -5.06 21.81 -22.54
N LEU A 149 -4.89 20.49 -22.50
CA LEU A 149 -3.65 19.87 -22.03
C LEU A 149 -2.48 20.14 -22.98
N ARG A 150 -2.74 20.20 -24.29
CA ARG A 150 -1.72 20.54 -25.29
C ARG A 150 -1.16 21.95 -25.04
N VAL A 151 -2.04 22.93 -24.80
CA VAL A 151 -1.61 24.30 -24.49
C VAL A 151 -0.76 24.33 -23.22
N ARG A 152 -1.24 23.73 -22.11
CA ARG A 152 -0.48 23.71 -20.84
C ARG A 152 0.85 22.98 -20.93
N ALA A 153 0.94 21.90 -21.71
CA ALA A 153 2.18 21.16 -21.88
C ALA A 153 3.25 21.96 -22.64
N HIS A 154 2.85 22.90 -23.49
CA HIS A 154 3.77 23.81 -24.20
C HIS A 154 4.16 25.06 -23.39
N GLU A 155 3.43 25.37 -22.32
CA GLU A 155 3.71 26.50 -21.41
C GLU A 155 4.77 26.19 -20.34
N LEU A 156 5.04 24.90 -20.09
CA LEU A 156 6.05 24.40 -19.14
C LEU A 156 7.43 24.28 -19.80
#